data_AF-A0A8H2XEF1-F1
#
_entry.id   AF-A0A8H2XEF1-F1
#
_cell.length_a   1.000
_cell.length_b   1.000
_cell.length_c   1.000
_cell.angle_alpha   90.00
_cell.angle_beta   90.00
_cell.angle_gamma   90.00
#
_symmetry.space_group_name_H-M   'P 1'
#
loop_
_entity.id
_entity.type
_entity.pdbx_description
1 polymer ?
#
loop_
_entity_poly.entity_id
_entity_poly.type
_entity_poly.pdbx_seq_one_letter_code
_entity_poly.pdbx_strand_id
1 'polypeptide(L)'
;VLDNGDFSEDSTFLLTDWTAHVPKEVLAKNFRVNASAFDHIPSEGLWMLPSAVPTQSVAEANPVSPQGVASLPYTFAASKAPATNVTGGSVKVIDSRTFNISKTIAVAEVSVVPGGIRELH
;
A
#
# COMPACT_ATOMS: atom_id res chain seq x y z
N VAL A 1 -3.29 6.37 6.02
CA VAL A 1 -4.33 6.12 7.04
C VAL A 1 -4.38 4.64 7.28
N LEU A 2 -4.34 4.22 8.55
CA LEU A 2 -4.57 2.84 8.95
C LEU A 2 -5.77 2.82 9.88
N ASP A 3 -6.46 1.70 9.95
CA ASP A 3 -7.74 1.54 10.65
C ASP A 3 -7.59 1.26 12.16
N ASN A 4 -6.38 1.45 12.71
CA ASN A 4 -6.07 1.40 14.13
C ASN A 4 -5.30 2.66 14.56
N GLY A 5 -5.78 3.35 15.59
CA GLY A 5 -5.17 4.55 16.14
C GLY A 5 -3.87 4.32 16.94
N ASP A 6 -3.63 3.10 17.40
CA ASP A 6 -2.40 2.72 18.12
C ASP A 6 -1.24 2.39 17.17
N PHE A 7 -1.45 2.54 15.86
CA PHE A 7 -0.42 2.25 14.87
C PHE A 7 0.81 3.14 15.01
N SER A 8 1.98 2.54 14.87
CA SER A 8 3.26 3.22 14.64
C SER A 8 3.94 2.68 13.38
N GLU A 9 4.52 3.57 12.56
CA GLU A 9 5.28 3.17 11.37
C GLU A 9 6.54 2.37 11.71
N ASP A 10 7.10 2.61 12.91
CA ASP A 10 8.26 1.89 13.45
C ASP A 10 7.95 0.43 13.79
N SER A 11 6.66 0.04 13.82
CA SER A 11 6.20 -1.29 14.22
C SER A 11 5.65 -2.10 13.04
N THR A 12 6.06 -1.76 11.82
CA THR A 12 5.75 -2.57 10.63
C THR A 12 6.63 -3.81 10.57
N PHE A 13 6.15 -4.88 9.94
CA PHE A 13 6.95 -6.10 9.72
C PHE A 13 7.82 -5.95 8.47
N LEU A 14 9.08 -5.58 8.66
CA LEU A 14 10.03 -5.38 7.55
C LEU A 14 10.67 -6.70 7.12
N LEU A 15 10.84 -6.89 5.81
CA LEU A 15 11.46 -8.10 5.26
C LEU A 15 12.88 -8.31 5.80
N THR A 16 13.70 -7.27 5.77
CA THR A 16 15.11 -7.37 6.19
C THR A 16 15.24 -7.53 7.70
N ASP A 17 14.38 -6.88 8.48
CA ASP A 17 14.32 -7.08 9.93
C ASP A 17 13.93 -8.52 10.28
N TRP A 18 12.90 -9.07 9.60
CA TRP A 18 12.53 -10.46 9.78
C TRP A 18 13.67 -11.42 9.42
N THR A 19 14.33 -11.24 8.27
CA THR A 19 15.43 -12.11 7.86
C THR A 19 16.66 -11.97 8.75
N ALA A 20 16.93 -10.79 9.34
CA ALA A 20 18.01 -10.59 10.29
C ALA A 20 17.78 -11.36 11.61
N HIS A 21 16.52 -11.60 11.97
CA HIS A 21 16.12 -12.27 13.21
C HIS A 21 15.72 -13.75 13.03
N VAL A 22 15.98 -14.34 11.86
CA VAL A 22 15.80 -15.78 11.61
C VAL A 22 17.17 -16.42 11.39
N PRO A 23 17.51 -17.53 12.08
CA PRO A 23 18.77 -18.22 11.84
C PRO A 23 18.96 -18.62 10.37
N LYS A 24 20.17 -18.42 9.83
CA LYS A 24 20.48 -18.67 8.40
C LYS A 24 20.15 -20.09 7.98
N GLU A 25 20.32 -21.07 8.85
CA GLU A 25 19.99 -22.47 8.61
C GLU A 25 18.48 -22.71 8.44
N VAL A 26 17.64 -21.90 9.11
CA VAL A 26 16.18 -21.95 8.96
C VAL A 26 15.78 -21.34 7.61
N LEU A 27 16.36 -20.20 7.24
CA LEU A 27 16.16 -19.59 5.92
C LEU A 27 16.61 -20.55 4.81
N ALA A 28 17.81 -21.12 4.93
CA ALA A 28 18.36 -22.11 4.01
C ALA A 28 17.42 -23.29 3.80
N LYS A 29 16.89 -23.83 4.90
CA LYS A 29 15.92 -24.94 4.84
C LYS A 29 14.60 -24.53 4.18
N ASN A 30 14.10 -23.33 4.48
CA ASN A 30 12.86 -22.81 3.88
C ASN A 30 12.98 -22.65 2.36
N PHE A 31 14.05 -22.02 1.89
CA PHE A 31 14.29 -21.74 0.47
C PHE A 31 14.97 -22.88 -0.29
N ARG A 32 15.38 -23.95 0.42
CA ARG A 32 16.07 -25.13 -0.14
C ARG A 32 17.38 -24.77 -0.86
N VAL A 33 18.16 -23.88 -0.24
CA VAL A 33 19.47 -23.42 -0.74
C VAL A 33 20.55 -23.60 0.33
N ASN A 34 21.81 -23.44 -0.05
CA ASN A 34 22.91 -23.41 0.92
C ASN A 34 22.81 -22.17 1.83
N ALA A 35 23.22 -22.30 3.10
CA ALA A 35 23.17 -21.19 4.06
C ALA A 35 23.99 -19.97 3.62
N SER A 36 25.03 -20.17 2.82
CA SER A 36 25.85 -19.08 2.26
C SER A 36 25.08 -18.13 1.34
N ALA A 37 23.93 -18.54 0.79
CA ALA A 37 23.04 -17.65 0.05
C ALA A 37 22.53 -16.46 0.89
N PHE A 38 22.55 -16.61 2.22
CA PHE A 38 22.10 -15.59 3.17
C PHE A 38 23.27 -14.87 3.86
N ASP A 39 24.49 -14.95 3.34
CA ASP A 39 25.66 -14.31 3.99
C ASP A 39 25.65 -12.79 3.96
N HIS A 40 24.92 -12.20 3.02
CA HIS A 40 24.86 -10.76 2.79
C HIS A 40 23.47 -10.17 3.08
N ILE A 41 22.62 -10.88 3.84
CA ILE A 41 21.37 -10.26 4.32
C ILE A 41 21.72 -9.08 5.23
N PRO A 42 20.98 -7.96 5.15
CA PRO A 42 21.13 -6.88 6.11
C PRO A 42 20.95 -7.39 7.55
N SER A 43 21.76 -6.89 8.48
CA SER A 43 21.67 -7.23 9.91
C SER A 43 20.60 -6.45 10.66
N GLU A 44 19.89 -5.55 9.97
CA GLU A 44 18.88 -4.66 10.54
C GLU A 44 17.76 -4.39 9.53
N GLY A 45 16.62 -3.90 10.04
CA GLY A 45 15.51 -3.43 9.23
C GLY A 45 15.91 -2.27 8.32
N LEU A 46 15.62 -2.41 7.03
CA LEU A 46 15.77 -1.35 6.04
C LEU A 46 14.38 -0.85 5.68
N TRP A 47 14.15 0.45 5.88
CA TRP A 47 12.83 1.07 5.69
C TRP A 47 12.70 1.74 4.32
N MET A 48 13.46 2.83 4.11
CA MET A 48 13.44 3.60 2.87
C MET A 48 14.85 3.70 2.30
N LEU A 49 15.03 3.22 1.08
CA LEU A 49 16.32 3.17 0.41
C LEU A 49 16.24 3.89 -0.95
N PRO A 50 17.30 4.59 -1.36
CA PRO A 50 17.40 5.10 -2.72
C PRO A 50 17.47 3.92 -3.70
N SER A 51 16.75 4.05 -4.82
CA SER A 51 16.79 3.09 -5.93
C SER A 51 16.81 3.83 -7.26
N ALA A 52 17.35 3.19 -8.29
CA ALA A 52 17.16 3.63 -9.66
C ALA A 52 15.67 3.58 -10.03
N VAL A 53 15.25 4.50 -10.91
CA VAL A 53 13.89 4.49 -11.45
C VAL A 53 13.71 3.22 -12.31
N PRO A 54 12.64 2.43 -12.09
CA PRO A 54 12.35 1.27 -12.92
C PRO A 54 12.20 1.67 -14.39
N THR A 55 12.88 0.95 -15.30
CA THR A 55 12.88 1.25 -16.75
C THR A 55 11.86 0.42 -17.53
N GLN A 56 11.39 -0.70 -16.97
CA GLN A 56 10.42 -1.58 -17.59
C GLN A 56 9.02 -0.98 -17.53
N SER A 57 8.18 -1.32 -18.51
CA SER A 57 6.75 -1.05 -18.41
C SER A 57 6.11 -1.88 -17.30
N VAL A 58 4.95 -1.43 -16.78
CA VAL A 58 4.19 -2.19 -15.76
C VAL A 58 3.84 -3.59 -16.24
N ALA A 59 3.51 -3.74 -17.53
CA ALA A 59 3.17 -5.04 -18.11
C ALA A 59 4.35 -6.02 -18.12
N GLU A 60 5.57 -5.53 -18.33
CA GLU A 60 6.79 -6.34 -18.33
C GLU A 60 7.30 -6.64 -16.92
N ALA A 61 7.12 -5.70 -15.98
CA ALA A 61 7.59 -5.85 -14.60
C ALA A 61 6.69 -6.75 -13.74
N ASN A 62 5.42 -6.92 -14.13
CA ASN A 62 4.48 -7.70 -13.33
C ASN A 62 4.83 -9.21 -13.33
N PRO A 63 4.85 -9.86 -12.15
CA PRO A 63 5.07 -11.30 -12.09
C PRO A 63 3.88 -12.06 -12.68
N VAL A 64 4.17 -13.14 -13.41
CA VAL A 64 3.15 -14.08 -13.88
C VAL A 64 2.91 -15.13 -12.80
N SER A 65 1.68 -15.21 -12.31
CA SER A 65 1.27 -16.16 -11.29
C SER A 65 0.38 -17.25 -11.88
N PRO A 66 0.64 -18.55 -11.60
CA PRO A 66 -0.26 -19.62 -11.97
C PRO A 66 -1.61 -19.56 -11.24
N GLN A 67 -1.72 -18.79 -10.16
CA GLN A 67 -2.98 -18.51 -9.45
C GLN A 67 -3.79 -17.37 -10.10
N GLY A 68 -3.29 -16.76 -11.19
CA GLY A 68 -3.92 -15.64 -11.85
C GLY A 68 -3.67 -14.31 -11.14
N VAL A 69 -4.54 -13.33 -11.42
CA VAL A 69 -4.49 -11.97 -10.85
C VAL A 69 -5.59 -11.77 -9.81
N ALA A 70 -5.40 -10.81 -8.89
CA ALA A 70 -6.43 -10.45 -7.93
C ALA A 70 -7.74 -10.03 -8.63
N SER A 71 -8.88 -10.44 -8.07
CA SER A 71 -10.21 -10.19 -8.66
C SER A 71 -10.66 -8.72 -8.56
N LEU A 72 -10.13 -7.98 -7.59
CA LEU A 72 -10.37 -6.56 -7.40
C LEU A 72 -9.04 -5.80 -7.42
N PRO A 73 -8.99 -4.59 -8.00
CA PRO A 73 -7.80 -3.76 -7.97
C PRO A 73 -7.56 -3.21 -6.56
N TYR A 74 -6.29 -3.03 -6.19
CA TYR A 74 -5.88 -2.38 -4.94
C TYR A 74 -5.62 -0.87 -5.09
N THR A 75 -5.93 -0.30 -6.26
CA THR A 75 -5.79 1.12 -6.56
C THR A 75 -7.09 1.70 -7.08
N PHE A 76 -7.41 2.93 -6.69
CA PHE A 76 -8.53 3.69 -7.22
C PHE A 76 -8.06 5.09 -7.63
N ALA A 77 -8.38 5.50 -8.85
CA ALA A 77 -8.06 6.85 -9.32
C ALA A 77 -9.03 7.86 -8.70
N ALA A 78 -8.70 8.38 -7.51
CA ALA A 78 -9.56 9.33 -6.77
C ALA A 78 -9.94 10.58 -7.59
N SER A 79 -9.05 11.02 -8.49
CA SER A 79 -9.33 12.12 -9.43
C SER A 79 -10.50 11.83 -10.39
N LYS A 80 -10.83 10.56 -10.62
CA LYS A 80 -11.94 10.11 -11.46
C LYS A 80 -13.20 9.75 -10.65
N ALA A 81 -13.17 9.91 -9.32
CA ALA A 81 -14.37 9.70 -8.51
C ALA A 81 -15.46 10.70 -8.90
N PRO A 82 -16.74 10.28 -8.95
CA PRO A 82 -17.84 11.20 -9.23
C PRO A 82 -17.92 12.26 -8.14
N ALA A 83 -17.92 13.53 -8.56
CA ALA A 83 -18.08 14.67 -7.67
C ALA A 83 -19.56 15.07 -7.58
N THR A 84 -20.04 15.25 -6.36
CA THR A 84 -21.30 15.93 -6.09
C THR A 84 -21.00 17.41 -5.92
N ASN A 85 -21.47 18.24 -6.85
CA ASN A 85 -21.30 19.68 -6.78
C ASN A 85 -22.37 20.30 -5.89
N VAL A 86 -21.96 21.27 -5.07
CA VAL A 86 -22.83 22.04 -4.18
C VAL A 86 -22.44 23.52 -4.29
N THR A 87 -23.28 24.42 -3.78
CA THR A 87 -23.02 25.88 -3.87
C THR A 87 -21.67 26.27 -3.27
N GLY A 88 -21.21 25.59 -2.22
CA GLY A 88 -19.94 25.85 -1.54
C GLY A 88 -18.71 25.09 -2.09
N GLY A 89 -18.85 24.34 -3.19
CA GLY A 89 -17.76 23.55 -3.76
C GLY A 89 -18.18 22.15 -4.22
N SER A 90 -17.46 21.11 -3.80
CA SER A 90 -17.78 19.73 -4.21
C SER A 90 -17.32 18.68 -3.20
N VAL A 91 -17.93 17.50 -3.28
CA VAL A 91 -17.53 16.31 -2.50
C VAL A 91 -17.43 15.09 -3.40
N LYS A 92 -16.35 14.32 -3.28
CA LYS A 92 -16.21 12.99 -3.88
C LYS A 92 -16.15 11.96 -2.77
N VAL A 93 -17.04 10.97 -2.79
CA VAL A 93 -17.07 9.90 -1.80
C VAL A 93 -16.55 8.60 -2.43
N ILE A 94 -15.57 7.98 -1.78
CA ILE A 94 -14.95 6.72 -2.18
C ILE A 94 -15.05 5.76 -1.01
N ASP A 95 -15.77 4.67 -1.19
CA ASP A 95 -15.99 3.64 -0.18
C ASP A 95 -16.17 2.27 -0.83
N SER A 96 -16.50 1.24 -0.05
CA SER A 96 -16.67 -0.13 -0.54
C SER A 96 -17.72 -0.34 -1.65
N ARG A 97 -18.57 0.65 -1.95
CA ARG A 97 -19.58 0.62 -3.04
C ARG A 97 -18.99 1.04 -4.38
N THR A 98 -17.92 1.85 -4.39
CA THR A 98 -17.23 2.34 -5.59
C THR A 98 -15.82 1.78 -5.71
N PHE A 99 -15.09 1.67 -4.60
CA PHE A 99 -13.79 1.02 -4.48
C PHE A 99 -13.94 -0.27 -3.67
N ASN A 100 -14.37 -1.33 -4.36
CA ASN A 100 -14.92 -2.54 -3.73
C ASN A 100 -13.99 -3.28 -2.77
N ILE A 101 -12.67 -3.14 -2.89
CA ILE A 101 -11.71 -3.76 -1.97
C ILE A 101 -11.61 -3.01 -0.63
N SER A 102 -11.96 -1.72 -0.58
CA SER A 102 -11.83 -0.87 0.61
C SER A 102 -12.95 -1.11 1.60
N LYS A 103 -12.82 -2.15 2.43
CA LYS A 103 -13.88 -2.58 3.36
C LYS A 103 -13.87 -1.86 4.70
N THR A 104 -12.70 -1.43 5.18
CA THR A 104 -12.55 -0.83 6.52
C THR A 104 -12.35 0.68 6.48
N ILE A 105 -12.13 1.27 5.30
CA ILE A 105 -11.88 2.69 5.13
C ILE A 105 -12.81 3.26 4.04
N ALA A 106 -13.42 4.40 4.35
CA ALA A 106 -14.10 5.29 3.40
C ALA A 106 -13.43 6.67 3.43
N VAL A 107 -13.41 7.37 2.31
CA VAL A 107 -12.82 8.70 2.16
C VAL A 107 -13.81 9.64 1.47
N ALA A 108 -13.88 10.88 1.95
CA ALA A 108 -14.53 11.98 1.25
C ALA A 108 -13.49 13.08 0.94
N GLU A 109 -13.25 13.34 -0.35
CA GLU A 109 -12.48 14.50 -0.80
C GLU A 109 -13.43 15.69 -0.89
N VAL A 110 -13.26 16.68 -0.03
CA VAL A 110 -14.11 17.88 0.03
C VAL A 110 -13.32 19.08 -0.47
N SER A 111 -13.85 19.75 -1.49
CA SER A 111 -13.36 21.04 -1.96
C SER A 111 -14.31 22.14 -1.48
N VAL A 112 -13.78 23.14 -0.78
CA VAL A 112 -14.54 24.32 -0.31
C VAL A 112 -14.01 25.55 -1.03
N VAL A 113 -14.89 26.24 -1.75
CA VAL A 113 -14.53 27.50 -2.42
C VAL A 113 -14.33 28.62 -1.40
N PRO A 114 -13.61 29.72 -1.73
CA PRO A 114 -13.51 30.87 -0.84
C PRO A 114 -14.90 31.39 -0.41
N GLY A 115 -15.10 31.58 0.90
CA GLY A 115 -16.39 31.99 1.48
C GLY A 115 -17.41 30.86 1.66
N GLY A 116 -17.13 29.64 1.18
CA GLY A 116 -17.93 28.45 1.43
C GLY A 116 -17.71 27.86 2.83
N ILE A 117 -18.61 26.97 3.25
CA ILE A 117 -18.51 26.22 4.49
C ILE A 117 -19.00 24.79 4.28
N ARG A 118 -18.39 23.83 4.97
CA ARG A 118 -18.99 22.50 5.17
C ARG A 118 -20.08 22.66 6.23
N GLU A 119 -21.34 22.47 5.85
CA GLU A 119 -22.48 22.58 6.78
C GLU A 119 -22.29 21.74 8.06
N LEU A 120 -22.91 22.19 9.15
CA LEU A 120 -22.94 21.47 10.41
C LEU A 120 -23.66 20.13 10.21
N HIS A 121 -22.99 19.03 10.58
CA HIS A 121 -23.46 17.65 10.42
C HIS A 121 -22.87 16.75 11.51
#